data_AF-A0A1H4RZ75-F1
#
_entry.id   AF-A0A1H4RZ75-F1
#
_cell.length_a   1.000
_cell.length_b   1.000
_cell.length_c   1.000
_cell.angle_alpha   90.00
_cell.angle_beta   90.00
_cell.angle_gamma   90.00
#
_symmetry.space_group_name_H-M   'P 1'
#
loop_
_entity.id
_entity.type
_entity.pdbx_description
1 polymer ?
#
loop_
_entity_poly.entity_id
_entity_poly.type
_entity_poly.pdbx_seq_one_letter_code
_entity_poly.pdbx_strand_id
1 'polypeptide(L)'
;MSGRHASTVRPQTSLKALPATARSAAQLLPRQIQDEITLAQLELKDKGVKVGIASAGFVAALVFVGLLVIALVVAAIMGLATVMPAWLSALIVSAAFLIIASIGGLFGFLKLKSAMPLLPAEAIRGFKHDLGIVKEGSAFDASILDPESPAAKAAAEAKAEAKAKAREEAEAKAKQKLAEEGPAPTQQQIMARLDERRAHLTGIRDDLGVQLDVKTQAQGLVSEVRERAESVRESAQQRFAGATGGDNGIAGELTQRWKPIAVAVAAGTAFVVLLRKLIKS
;
A
#
# COMPACT_ATOMS: atom_id res chain seq x y z
N MET A 1 -63.02 36.17 -32.78
CA MET A 1 -63.19 36.40 -31.32
C MET A 1 -62.23 35.50 -30.57
N SER A 2 -61.64 36.01 -29.48
CA SER A 2 -60.80 35.33 -28.47
C SER A 2 -59.45 34.81 -28.97
N GLY A 3 -58.29 35.08 -28.39
CA GLY A 3 -57.94 35.73 -27.12
C GLY A 3 -56.63 35.10 -26.63
N ARG A 4 -55.48 35.71 -26.97
CA ARG A 4 -54.14 35.21 -26.58
C ARG A 4 -53.92 35.45 -25.08
N HIS A 5 -53.83 34.37 -24.30
CA HIS A 5 -53.36 34.43 -22.91
C HIS A 5 -51.84 34.24 -22.84
N ALA A 6 -51.11 35.34 -23.01
CA ALA A 6 -49.73 35.42 -22.56
C ALA A 6 -49.76 35.59 -21.02
N SER A 7 -49.58 34.51 -20.27
CA SER A 7 -49.38 34.57 -18.83
C SER A 7 -47.98 35.11 -18.55
N THR A 8 -47.87 36.43 -18.44
CA THR A 8 -46.70 37.12 -17.89
C THR A 8 -46.56 36.76 -16.41
N VAL A 9 -45.70 35.77 -16.12
CA VAL A 9 -45.23 35.50 -14.76
C VAL A 9 -44.40 36.70 -14.33
N ARG A 10 -44.99 37.62 -13.56
CA ARG A 10 -44.25 38.72 -12.92
C ARG A 10 -43.25 38.11 -11.91
N PRO A 11 -41.93 38.34 -12.03
CA PRO A 11 -40.99 37.93 -11.01
C PRO A 11 -41.26 38.78 -9.77
N GLN A 12 -41.77 38.17 -8.70
CA GLN A 12 -41.79 38.81 -7.40
C GLN A 12 -40.37 38.84 -6.85
N THR A 13 -39.62 39.88 -7.20
CA THR A 13 -38.32 40.23 -6.62
C THR A 13 -38.51 40.77 -5.20
N SER A 14 -39.05 39.94 -4.30
CA SER A 14 -39.05 40.24 -2.88
C SER A 14 -37.88 39.51 -2.24
N LEU A 15 -37.05 40.23 -1.47
CA LEU A 15 -35.98 39.65 -0.63
C LEU A 15 -36.51 38.59 0.35
N LYS A 16 -37.83 38.55 0.58
CA LYS A 16 -38.54 37.54 1.38
C LYS A 16 -38.79 36.21 0.63
N ALA A 17 -38.64 36.17 -0.69
CA ALA A 17 -38.79 34.95 -1.49
C ALA A 17 -37.49 34.13 -1.63
N LEU A 18 -36.33 34.73 -1.33
CA LEU A 18 -35.02 34.06 -1.30
C LEU A 18 -34.98 32.78 -0.44
N PRO A 19 -35.53 32.74 0.80
CA PRO A 19 -35.57 31.50 1.57
C PRO A 19 -36.51 30.46 0.96
N ALA A 20 -37.57 30.86 0.26
CA ALA A 20 -38.49 29.93 -0.39
C ALA A 20 -37.88 29.30 -1.65
N THR A 21 -37.19 30.08 -2.48
CA THR A 21 -36.48 29.55 -3.67
C THR A 21 -35.27 28.71 -3.29
N ALA A 22 -34.51 29.09 -2.25
CA ALA A 22 -33.42 28.27 -1.72
C ALA A 22 -33.93 26.92 -1.19
N ARG A 23 -35.10 26.91 -0.52
CA ARG A 23 -35.72 25.68 -0.02
C ARG A 23 -36.23 24.78 -1.13
N SER A 24 -36.84 25.35 -2.17
CA SER A 24 -37.27 24.59 -3.36
C SER A 24 -36.08 24.03 -4.14
N ALA A 25 -35.00 24.81 -4.30
CA ALA A 25 -33.77 24.33 -4.94
C ALA A 25 -33.11 23.20 -4.13
N ALA A 26 -33.01 23.34 -2.81
CA ALA A 26 -32.47 22.31 -1.92
C ALA A 26 -33.31 21.01 -1.90
N GLN A 27 -34.60 21.10 -2.19
CA GLN A 27 -35.48 19.92 -2.31
C GLN A 27 -35.39 19.24 -3.68
N LEU A 28 -35.09 19.98 -4.76
CA LEU A 28 -35.09 19.46 -6.14
C LEU A 28 -33.71 19.00 -6.62
N LEU A 29 -32.62 19.65 -6.17
CA LEU A 29 -31.24 19.29 -6.54
C LEU A 29 -30.88 17.82 -6.27
N PRO A 30 -31.24 17.20 -5.12
CA PRO A 30 -30.88 15.82 -4.86
C PRO A 30 -31.54 14.84 -5.84
N ARG A 31 -32.79 15.13 -6.26
CA ARG A 31 -33.52 14.30 -7.22
C ARG A 31 -32.93 14.43 -8.62
N GLN A 32 -32.58 15.64 -9.04
CA GLN A 32 -31.95 15.86 -10.34
C GLN A 32 -30.57 15.20 -10.44
N ILE A 33 -29.77 15.25 -9.37
CA ILE A 33 -28.49 14.54 -9.30
C ILE A 33 -28.71 13.02 -9.37
N GLN A 34 -29.72 12.49 -8.69
CA GLN A 34 -30.07 11.07 -8.78
C GLN A 34 -30.50 10.67 -10.19
N ASP A 35 -31.27 11.51 -10.89
CA ASP A 35 -31.72 11.24 -12.26
C ASP A 35 -30.54 11.28 -13.26
N GLU A 36 -29.63 12.24 -13.15
CA GLU A 36 -28.40 12.31 -13.97
C GLU A 36 -27.45 11.14 -13.69
N ILE A 37 -27.31 10.72 -12.42
CA ILE A 37 -26.55 9.51 -12.07
C ILE A 37 -27.21 8.27 -12.69
N THR A 38 -28.54 8.18 -12.65
CA THR A 38 -29.28 7.03 -13.21
C THR A 38 -29.17 7.00 -14.73
N LEU A 39 -29.23 8.15 -15.39
CA LEU A 39 -29.00 8.29 -16.84
C LEU A 39 -27.57 7.89 -17.22
N ALA A 40 -26.57 8.38 -16.49
CA ALA A 40 -25.18 8.02 -16.67
C ALA A 40 -24.94 6.51 -16.44
N GLN A 41 -25.59 5.92 -15.44
CA GLN A 41 -25.54 4.47 -15.19
C GLN A 41 -26.16 3.66 -16.34
N LEU A 42 -27.29 4.10 -16.89
CA LEU A 42 -27.93 3.45 -18.04
C LEU A 42 -27.04 3.53 -19.29
N GLU A 43 -26.46 4.71 -19.57
CA GLU A 43 -25.57 4.89 -20.71
C GLU A 43 -24.25 4.11 -20.54
N LEU A 44 -23.68 4.08 -19.34
CA LEU A 44 -22.52 3.26 -18.99
C LEU A 44 -22.83 1.77 -19.08
N LYS A 45 -24.06 1.34 -18.76
CA LYS A 45 -24.47 -0.06 -18.88
C LYS A 45 -24.61 -0.46 -20.33
N ASP A 46 -25.26 0.35 -21.17
CA ASP A 46 -25.43 0.03 -22.60
C ASP A 46 -24.10 0.09 -23.38
N LYS A 47 -23.25 1.09 -23.09
CA LYS A 47 -21.90 1.15 -23.66
C LYS A 47 -20.99 0.07 -23.06
N GLY A 48 -21.09 -0.17 -21.76
CA GLY A 48 -20.30 -1.15 -21.02
C GLY A 48 -20.62 -2.60 -21.41
N VAL A 49 -21.88 -2.92 -21.74
CA VAL A 49 -22.25 -4.26 -22.25
C VAL A 49 -21.71 -4.47 -23.66
N LYS A 50 -21.82 -3.49 -24.56
CA LYS A 50 -21.26 -3.61 -25.93
C LYS A 50 -19.73 -3.72 -25.94
N VAL A 51 -19.05 -2.88 -25.14
CA VAL A 51 -17.60 -2.96 -24.95
C VAL A 51 -17.21 -4.22 -24.19
N GLY A 52 -18.03 -4.64 -23.22
CA GLY A 52 -17.83 -5.83 -22.38
C GLY A 52 -17.94 -7.15 -23.13
N ILE A 53 -18.89 -7.28 -24.06
CA ILE A 53 -19.04 -8.49 -24.89
C ILE A 53 -17.88 -8.56 -25.91
N ALA A 54 -17.51 -7.44 -26.51
CA ALA A 54 -16.35 -7.37 -27.40
C ALA A 54 -15.03 -7.65 -26.66
N SER A 55 -14.91 -7.19 -25.41
CA SER A 55 -13.72 -7.42 -24.58
C SER A 55 -13.67 -8.83 -23.98
N ALA A 56 -14.80 -9.51 -23.76
CA ALA A 56 -14.80 -10.87 -23.25
C ALA A 56 -14.07 -11.86 -24.19
N GLY A 57 -14.34 -11.77 -25.49
CA GLY A 57 -13.62 -12.56 -26.50
C GLY A 57 -12.13 -12.21 -26.57
N PHE A 58 -11.80 -10.92 -26.41
CA PHE A 58 -10.42 -10.44 -26.41
C PHE A 58 -9.64 -10.90 -25.17
N VAL A 59 -10.25 -10.86 -23.97
CA VAL A 59 -9.65 -11.37 -22.73
C VAL A 59 -9.40 -12.87 -22.84
N ALA A 60 -10.36 -13.64 -23.36
CA ALA A 60 -10.18 -15.07 -23.60
C ALA A 60 -9.02 -15.32 -24.58
N ALA A 61 -8.95 -14.57 -25.70
CA ALA A 61 -7.86 -14.67 -26.65
C ALA A 61 -6.49 -14.34 -26.00
N LEU A 62 -6.42 -13.30 -25.18
CA LEU A 62 -5.20 -12.94 -24.45
C LEU A 62 -4.75 -14.04 -23.47
N VAL A 63 -5.68 -14.73 -22.82
CA VAL A 63 -5.36 -15.89 -21.97
C VAL A 63 -4.72 -17.00 -22.80
N PHE A 64 -5.32 -17.36 -23.94
CA PHE A 64 -4.75 -18.37 -24.84
C PHE A 64 -3.39 -17.97 -25.41
N VAL A 65 -3.21 -16.70 -25.78
CA VAL A 65 -1.91 -16.17 -26.21
C VAL A 65 -0.88 -16.25 -25.07
N GLY A 66 -1.28 -15.94 -23.83
CA GLY A 66 -0.42 -16.10 -22.65
C GLY A 66 0.02 -17.54 -22.44
N LEU A 67 -0.90 -18.49 -22.55
CA LEU A 67 -0.60 -19.92 -22.47
C LEU A 67 0.32 -20.39 -23.61
N LEU A 68 0.10 -19.90 -24.83
CA LEU A 68 0.96 -20.18 -25.99
C LEU A 68 2.39 -19.69 -25.74
N VAL A 69 2.56 -18.47 -25.22
CA VAL A 69 3.89 -17.92 -24.91
C VAL A 69 4.59 -18.77 -23.86
N ILE A 70 3.90 -19.20 -22.80
CA ILE A 70 4.47 -20.12 -21.79
C ILE A 70 4.93 -21.43 -22.44
N ALA A 71 4.09 -22.04 -23.28
CA ALA A 71 4.43 -23.28 -23.97
C ALA A 71 5.65 -23.11 -24.89
N LEU A 72 5.75 -21.99 -25.63
CA LEU A 72 6.89 -21.67 -26.48
C LEU A 72 8.17 -21.46 -25.67
N VAL A 73 8.10 -20.79 -24.52
CA VAL A 73 9.25 -20.63 -23.62
C VAL A 73 9.74 -22.00 -23.12
N VAL A 74 8.84 -22.86 -22.66
CA VAL A 74 9.20 -24.22 -22.22
C VAL A 74 9.81 -25.02 -23.38
N ALA A 75 9.21 -24.97 -24.56
CA ALA A 75 9.73 -25.65 -25.75
C ALA A 75 11.13 -25.13 -26.14
N ALA A 76 11.37 -23.82 -26.08
CA ALA A 76 12.67 -23.23 -26.34
C ALA A 76 13.74 -23.68 -25.33
N ILE A 77 13.40 -23.72 -24.04
CA ILE A 77 14.29 -24.22 -22.99
C ILE A 77 14.61 -25.69 -23.22
N MET A 78 13.60 -26.53 -23.45
CA MET A 78 13.78 -27.97 -23.68
C MET A 78 14.55 -28.27 -24.97
N GLY A 79 14.30 -27.51 -26.04
CA GLY A 79 15.03 -27.62 -27.29
C GLY A 79 16.51 -27.28 -27.12
N LEU A 80 16.82 -26.19 -26.42
CA LEU A 80 18.20 -25.81 -26.14
C LEU A 80 18.88 -26.76 -25.13
N ALA A 81 18.11 -27.37 -24.22
CA ALA A 81 18.61 -28.35 -23.25
C ALA A 81 19.08 -29.67 -23.90
N THR A 82 18.80 -29.89 -25.19
CA THR A 82 19.34 -31.04 -25.93
C THR A 82 20.83 -30.92 -26.22
N VAL A 83 21.38 -29.70 -26.24
CA VAL A 83 22.79 -29.42 -26.57
C VAL A 83 23.60 -28.87 -25.39
N MET A 84 22.95 -28.53 -24.28
CA MET A 84 23.61 -28.02 -23.06
C MET A 84 22.79 -28.33 -21.80
N PRO A 85 23.33 -28.18 -20.58
CA PRO A 85 22.57 -28.42 -19.35
C PRO A 85 21.31 -27.55 -19.24
N ALA A 86 20.20 -28.14 -18.77
CA ALA A 86 18.89 -27.47 -18.71
C ALA A 86 18.90 -26.14 -17.92
N TRP A 87 19.72 -26.05 -16.86
CA TRP A 87 19.86 -24.81 -16.07
C TRP A 87 20.47 -23.67 -16.91
N LEU A 88 21.43 -23.98 -17.78
CA LEU A 88 22.07 -22.99 -18.64
C LEU A 88 21.12 -22.57 -19.78
N SER A 89 20.38 -23.51 -20.35
CA SER A 89 19.34 -23.21 -21.35
C SER A 89 18.29 -22.25 -20.81
N ALA A 90 17.80 -22.49 -19.59
CA ALA A 90 16.84 -21.60 -18.93
C ALA A 90 17.40 -20.18 -18.75
N LEU A 91 18.67 -20.04 -18.34
CA LEU A 91 19.33 -18.74 -18.21
C LEU A 91 19.47 -18.00 -19.56
N ILE A 92 19.85 -18.71 -20.62
CA ILE A 92 20.02 -18.10 -21.95
C ILE A 92 18.68 -17.64 -22.51
N VAL A 93 17.63 -18.47 -22.43
CA VAL A 93 16.29 -18.10 -22.89
C VAL A 93 15.78 -16.91 -22.06
N SER A 94 15.95 -16.95 -20.74
CA SER A 94 15.58 -15.82 -19.87
C SER A 94 16.31 -14.53 -20.24
N ALA A 95 17.61 -14.59 -20.53
CA ALA A 95 18.40 -13.44 -20.93
C ALA A 95 17.89 -12.86 -22.27
N ALA A 96 17.58 -13.71 -23.25
CA ALA A 96 17.01 -13.28 -24.52
C ALA A 96 15.66 -12.56 -24.34
N PHE A 97 14.77 -13.11 -23.51
CA PHE A 97 13.49 -12.46 -23.18
C PHE A 97 13.68 -11.15 -22.43
N LEU A 98 14.65 -11.06 -21.53
CA LEU A 98 14.96 -9.83 -20.81
C LEU A 98 15.43 -8.72 -21.76
N ILE A 99 16.22 -9.04 -22.78
CA ILE A 99 16.63 -8.09 -23.82
C ILE A 99 15.40 -7.60 -24.60
N ILE A 100 14.56 -8.52 -25.07
CA ILE A 100 13.33 -8.17 -25.82
C ILE A 100 12.40 -7.30 -24.96
N ALA A 101 12.19 -7.68 -23.70
CA ALA A 101 11.37 -6.94 -22.75
C ALA A 101 11.96 -5.57 -22.44
N SER A 102 13.29 -5.45 -22.33
CA SER A 102 13.96 -4.16 -22.12
C SER A 102 13.79 -3.25 -23.32
N ILE A 103 13.95 -3.77 -24.54
CA ILE A 103 13.77 -2.99 -25.78
C ILE A 103 12.30 -2.56 -25.91
N GLY A 104 11.36 -3.49 -25.81
CA GLY A 104 9.93 -3.20 -25.91
C GLY A 104 9.44 -2.27 -24.80
N GLY A 105 9.91 -2.48 -23.56
CA GLY A 105 9.64 -1.63 -22.41
C GLY A 105 10.20 -0.23 -22.59
N LEU A 106 11.41 -0.09 -23.13
CA LEU A 106 12.00 1.21 -23.44
C LEU A 106 11.22 1.94 -24.54
N PHE A 107 10.84 1.26 -25.63
CA PHE A 107 10.00 1.85 -26.67
C PHE A 107 8.63 2.27 -26.14
N GLY A 108 7.99 1.42 -25.34
CA GLY A 108 6.72 1.73 -24.68
C GLY A 108 6.83 2.93 -23.76
N PHE A 109 7.89 2.97 -22.94
CA PHE A 109 8.19 4.10 -22.06
C PHE A 109 8.47 5.39 -22.84
N LEU A 110 9.25 5.33 -23.91
CA LEU A 110 9.55 6.48 -24.77
C LEU A 110 8.29 7.00 -25.45
N LYS A 111 7.43 6.11 -25.97
CA LYS A 111 6.14 6.50 -26.58
C LYS A 111 5.19 7.08 -25.55
N LEU A 112 5.13 6.51 -24.35
CA LEU A 112 4.32 7.03 -23.24
C LEU A 112 4.81 8.42 -22.80
N LYS A 113 6.13 8.61 -22.74
CA LYS A 113 6.77 9.88 -22.43
C LYS A 113 6.53 10.92 -23.53
N SER A 114 6.60 10.53 -24.81
CA SER A 114 6.29 11.41 -25.94
C SER A 114 4.80 11.75 -26.05
N ALA A 115 3.93 10.88 -25.53
CA ALA A 115 2.50 11.13 -25.42
C ALA A 115 2.15 11.99 -24.19
N MET A 116 3.15 12.41 -23.39
CA MET A 116 2.91 13.39 -22.34
C MET A 116 2.74 14.80 -22.94
N PRO A 117 1.76 15.57 -22.43
CA PRO A 117 1.06 15.34 -21.16
C PRO A 117 -0.25 14.52 -21.32
N LEU A 118 -0.23 13.25 -20.87
CA LEU A 118 -1.41 12.37 -20.73
C LEU A 118 -2.34 12.84 -19.61
N LEU A 119 -1.83 13.70 -18.73
CA LEU A 119 -2.56 14.37 -17.67
C LEU A 119 -2.80 15.82 -18.15
N PRO A 120 -4.04 16.33 -18.14
CA PRO A 120 -4.31 17.70 -18.55
C PRO A 120 -3.47 18.67 -17.71
N ALA A 121 -2.64 19.49 -18.38
CA ALA A 121 -1.71 20.42 -17.73
C ALA A 121 -2.39 21.33 -16.70
N GLU A 122 -3.65 21.69 -16.98
CA GLU A 122 -4.56 22.42 -16.10
C GLU A 122 -4.79 21.71 -14.76
N ALA A 123 -4.99 20.39 -14.74
CA ALA A 123 -5.25 19.65 -13.50
C ALA A 123 -4.02 19.58 -12.60
N ILE A 124 -2.83 19.46 -13.20
CA ILE A 124 -1.57 19.50 -12.46
C ILE A 124 -1.33 20.91 -11.90
N ARG A 125 -1.62 21.96 -12.67
CA ARG A 125 -1.48 23.34 -12.20
C ARG A 125 -2.43 23.64 -11.05
N GLY A 126 -3.70 23.25 -11.17
CA GLY A 126 -4.70 23.38 -10.11
C GLY A 126 -4.26 22.68 -8.84
N PHE A 127 -3.82 21.43 -8.92
CA PHE A 127 -3.32 20.70 -7.75
C PHE A 127 -2.12 21.37 -7.08
N LYS A 128 -1.16 21.90 -7.87
CA LYS A 128 -0.01 22.65 -7.32
C LYS A 128 -0.43 23.97 -6.68
N HIS A 129 -1.43 24.63 -7.24
CA HIS A 129 -2.00 25.87 -6.72
C HIS A 129 -2.69 25.62 -5.36
N ASP A 130 -3.52 24.59 -5.28
CA ASP A 130 -4.21 24.20 -4.05
C ASP A 130 -3.21 23.81 -2.95
N LEU A 131 -2.17 23.04 -3.30
CA LEU A 131 -1.10 22.68 -2.36
C LEU A 131 -0.30 23.90 -1.89
N GLY A 132 -0.06 24.86 -2.79
CA GLY A 132 0.58 26.13 -2.50
C GLY A 132 -0.21 26.96 -1.49
N ILE A 133 -1.53 27.08 -1.69
CA ILE A 133 -2.43 27.77 -0.76
C ILE A 133 -2.47 27.06 0.59
N VAL A 134 -2.51 25.72 0.63
CA VAL A 134 -2.51 24.99 1.90
C VAL A 134 -1.23 25.21 2.69
N LYS A 135 -0.09 25.35 2.00
CA LYS A 135 1.23 25.50 2.63
C LYS A 135 1.55 26.95 3.02
N GLU A 136 1.26 27.89 2.13
CA GLU A 136 1.73 29.29 2.20
C GLU A 136 0.57 30.28 2.38
N GLY A 137 -0.68 29.80 2.35
CA GLY A 137 -1.87 30.62 2.58
C GLY A 137 -2.00 31.74 1.57
N SER A 138 -2.39 32.93 2.05
CA SER A 138 -2.52 34.13 1.23
C SER A 138 -1.17 34.69 0.75
N ALA A 139 -0.05 34.19 1.24
CA ALA A 139 1.28 34.57 0.77
C ALA A 139 1.72 33.76 -0.46
N PHE A 140 0.94 32.75 -0.87
CA PHE A 140 1.22 31.97 -2.07
C PHE A 140 1.04 32.81 -3.33
N ASP A 141 2.12 33.00 -4.08
CA ASP A 141 2.07 33.65 -5.38
C ASP A 141 1.84 32.60 -6.47
N ALA A 142 0.64 32.60 -7.06
CA ALA A 142 0.27 31.67 -8.12
C ALA A 142 1.13 31.81 -9.40
N SER A 143 1.75 32.98 -9.60
CA SER A 143 2.56 33.24 -10.80
C SER A 143 3.82 32.38 -10.86
N ILE A 144 4.29 31.82 -9.72
CA ILE A 144 5.44 30.90 -9.70
C ILE A 144 5.17 29.58 -10.44
N LEU A 145 3.90 29.26 -10.70
CA LEU A 145 3.50 28.04 -11.39
C LEU A 145 3.61 28.17 -12.91
N ASP A 146 3.64 29.39 -13.43
CA ASP A 146 3.74 29.66 -14.86
C ASP A 146 5.22 29.78 -15.26
N PRO A 147 5.75 28.86 -16.09
CA PRO A 147 7.19 28.79 -16.39
C PRO A 147 7.74 30.01 -17.13
N GLU A 148 6.87 30.81 -17.76
CA GLU A 148 7.27 32.05 -18.43
C GLU A 148 7.26 33.27 -17.51
N SER A 149 6.73 33.16 -16.29
CA SER A 149 6.64 34.28 -15.37
C SER A 149 8.03 34.67 -14.81
N PRO A 150 8.25 35.96 -14.52
CA PRO A 150 9.48 36.40 -13.87
C PRO A 150 9.65 35.78 -12.48
N ALA A 151 8.55 35.50 -11.78
CA ALA A 151 8.56 34.87 -10.46
C ALA A 151 9.02 33.41 -10.51
N ALA A 152 8.63 32.65 -11.52
CA ALA A 152 9.07 31.27 -11.71
C ALA A 152 10.57 31.18 -12.04
N LYS A 153 11.09 32.12 -12.85
CA LYS A 153 12.52 32.23 -13.17
C LYS A 153 13.34 32.60 -11.93
N ALA A 154 12.90 33.62 -11.18
CA ALA A 154 13.53 34.01 -9.92
C ALA A 154 13.51 32.86 -8.89
N ALA A 155 12.41 32.09 -8.79
CA ALA A 155 12.32 30.93 -7.91
C ALA A 155 13.23 29.77 -8.35
N ALA A 156 13.41 29.57 -9.66
CA ALA A 156 14.32 28.56 -10.20
C ALA A 156 15.79 28.94 -9.96
N GLU A 157 16.14 30.20 -10.15
CA GLU A 157 17.47 30.77 -9.87
C GLU A 157 17.76 30.71 -8.36
N ALA A 158 16.83 31.12 -7.50
CA ALA A 158 16.98 31.02 -6.05
C ALA A 158 17.16 29.56 -5.58
N LYS A 159 16.45 28.60 -6.18
CA LYS A 159 16.66 27.16 -5.92
C LYS A 159 18.03 26.67 -6.41
N ALA A 160 18.49 27.14 -7.56
CA ALA A 160 19.81 26.80 -8.10
C ALA A 160 20.94 27.36 -7.21
N GLU A 161 20.82 28.61 -6.77
CA GLU A 161 21.74 29.26 -5.83
C GLU A 161 21.73 28.58 -4.46
N ALA A 162 20.54 28.28 -3.90
CA ALA A 162 20.44 27.57 -2.63
C ALA A 162 21.08 26.18 -2.70
N LYS A 163 20.91 25.47 -3.83
CA LYS A 163 21.55 24.18 -4.07
C LYS A 163 23.07 24.31 -4.26
N ALA A 164 23.54 25.39 -4.90
CA ALA A 164 24.97 25.68 -5.03
C ALA A 164 25.59 25.99 -3.67
N LYS A 165 24.99 26.89 -2.88
CA LYS A 165 25.41 27.21 -1.51
C LYS A 165 25.39 25.99 -0.60
N ALA A 166 24.35 25.15 -0.68
CA ALA A 166 24.27 23.91 0.09
C ALA A 166 25.36 22.89 -0.30
N ARG A 167 25.74 22.83 -1.57
CA ARG A 167 26.86 22.00 -2.04
C ARG A 167 28.20 22.55 -1.57
N GLU A 168 28.42 23.86 -1.67
CA GLU A 168 29.62 24.54 -1.17
C GLU A 168 29.76 24.36 0.35
N GLU A 169 28.68 24.53 1.12
CA GLU A 169 28.67 24.25 2.55
C GLU A 169 28.94 22.78 2.86
N ALA A 170 28.37 21.85 2.10
CA ALA A 170 28.63 20.42 2.28
C ALA A 170 30.09 20.08 1.99
N GLU A 171 30.68 20.66 0.95
CA GLU A 171 32.09 20.51 0.60
C GLU A 171 33.01 21.19 1.62
N ALA A 172 32.65 22.37 2.13
CA ALA A 172 33.38 23.06 3.18
C ALA A 172 33.34 22.28 4.50
N LYS A 173 32.17 21.76 4.88
CA LYS A 173 32.01 20.86 6.04
C LYS A 173 32.77 19.55 5.83
N ALA A 174 32.81 19.01 4.61
CA ALA A 174 33.61 17.82 4.31
C ALA A 174 35.12 18.09 4.41
N LYS A 175 35.59 19.24 3.90
CA LYS A 175 36.99 19.68 4.01
C LYS A 175 37.38 19.98 5.46
N GLN A 176 36.49 20.61 6.24
CA GLN A 176 36.68 20.87 7.66
C GLN A 176 36.74 19.57 8.45
N LYS A 177 35.84 18.61 8.17
CA LYS A 177 35.90 17.26 8.76
C LYS A 177 37.19 16.53 8.40
N LEU A 178 37.65 16.60 7.15
CA LEU A 178 38.94 16.05 6.75
C LEU A 178 40.13 16.73 7.45
N ALA A 179 40.04 18.03 7.73
CA ALA A 179 41.07 18.78 8.44
C ALA A 179 41.08 18.48 9.95
N GLU A 180 39.92 18.24 10.56
CA GLU A 180 39.76 17.83 11.96
C GLU A 180 40.10 16.34 12.18
N GLU A 181 39.80 15.46 11.21
CA GLU A 181 40.06 14.01 11.33
C GLU A 181 41.54 13.61 11.20
N GLY A 182 42.45 14.54 10.89
CA GLY A 182 43.88 14.28 10.78
C GLY A 182 44.24 13.35 9.60
N PRO A 183 45.54 13.03 9.40
CA PRO A 183 45.96 12.16 8.31
C PRO A 183 45.30 10.78 8.43
N ALA A 184 44.97 10.19 7.27
CA ALA A 184 44.27 8.92 7.18
C ALA A 184 44.86 7.88 8.16
N PRO A 185 44.00 7.15 8.89
CA PRO A 185 44.46 6.30 9.96
C PRO A 185 45.46 5.26 9.45
N THR A 186 46.56 5.13 10.18
CA THR A 186 47.62 4.20 9.80
C THR A 186 47.07 2.77 9.80
N GLN A 187 47.65 1.88 8.98
CA GLN A 187 47.16 0.48 8.88
C GLN A 187 47.03 -0.19 10.26
N GLN A 188 47.91 0.14 11.21
CA GLN A 188 47.85 -0.35 12.59
C GLN A 188 46.60 0.11 13.33
N GLN A 189 46.20 1.37 13.18
CA GLN A 189 44.98 1.92 13.80
C GLN A 189 43.71 1.32 13.18
N ILE A 190 43.75 0.94 11.90
CA ILE A 190 42.65 0.25 11.23
C ILE A 190 42.51 -1.17 11.78
N MET A 191 43.63 -1.89 11.94
CA MET A 191 43.62 -3.23 12.53
C MET A 191 43.11 -3.22 13.97
N ALA A 192 43.56 -2.26 14.80
CA ALA A 192 43.07 -2.12 16.17
C ALA A 192 41.55 -1.89 16.22
N ARG A 193 41.01 -1.03 15.35
CA ARG A 193 39.56 -0.81 15.23
C ARG A 193 38.80 -2.03 14.71
N LEU A 194 39.40 -2.79 13.80
CA LEU A 194 38.80 -4.03 13.30
C LEU A 194 38.73 -5.08 14.40
N ASP A 195 39.76 -5.20 15.23
CA ASP A 195 39.79 -6.13 16.36
C ASP A 195 38.76 -5.75 17.43
N GLU A 196 38.65 -4.46 17.76
CA GLU A 196 37.63 -3.96 18.68
C GLU A 196 36.20 -4.22 18.16
N ARG A 197 35.97 -4.01 16.86
CA ARG A 197 34.68 -4.34 16.22
C ARG A 197 34.39 -5.84 16.24
N ARG A 198 35.39 -6.69 16.04
CA ARG A 198 35.24 -8.16 16.10
C ARG A 198 34.89 -8.63 17.50
N ALA A 199 35.54 -8.07 18.52
CA ALA A 199 35.21 -8.35 19.92
C ALA A 199 33.77 -7.93 20.24
N HIS A 200 33.36 -6.74 19.79
CA HIS A 200 31.99 -6.25 19.97
C HIS A 200 30.94 -7.13 19.25
N LEU A 201 31.21 -7.54 18.01
CA LEU A 201 30.33 -8.44 17.27
C LEU A 201 30.23 -9.83 17.92
N THR A 202 31.30 -10.30 18.55
CA THR A 202 31.29 -11.55 19.31
C THR A 202 30.36 -11.44 20.51
N GLY A 203 30.43 -10.35 21.27
CA GLY A 203 29.50 -10.08 22.37
C GLY A 203 28.04 -10.02 21.92
N ILE A 204 27.75 -9.33 20.81
CA ILE A 204 26.39 -9.29 20.23
C ILE A 204 25.91 -10.69 19.85
N ARG A 205 26.78 -11.51 19.25
CA ARG A 205 26.43 -12.88 18.84
C ARG A 205 26.18 -13.79 20.04
N ASP A 206 26.95 -13.65 21.10
CA ASP A 206 26.76 -14.44 22.32
C ASP A 206 25.47 -14.06 23.05
N ASP A 207 25.16 -12.76 23.14
CA ASP A 207 23.89 -12.26 23.70
C ASP A 207 22.67 -12.70 22.87
N LEU A 208 22.76 -12.61 21.53
CA LEU A 208 21.73 -13.17 20.64
C LEU A 208 21.59 -14.68 20.80
N GLY A 209 22.67 -15.42 21.05
CA GLY A 209 22.63 -16.85 21.33
C GLY A 209 21.84 -17.18 22.59
N VAL A 210 21.96 -16.36 23.64
CA VAL A 210 21.20 -16.49 24.88
C VAL A 210 19.73 -16.10 24.68
N GLN A 211 19.47 -15.01 23.96
CA GLN A 211 18.11 -14.52 23.70
C GLN A 211 17.32 -15.41 22.74
N LEU A 212 18.00 -16.10 21.83
CA LEU A 212 17.42 -17.07 20.88
C LEU A 212 17.37 -18.49 21.44
N ASP A 213 17.63 -18.72 22.73
CA ASP A 213 17.33 -20.01 23.36
C ASP A 213 15.81 -20.19 23.52
N VAL A 214 15.16 -20.48 22.38
CA VAL A 214 13.74 -20.76 22.24
C VAL A 214 13.31 -21.89 23.18
N LYS A 215 14.22 -22.80 23.56
CA LYS A 215 13.91 -23.92 24.46
C LYS A 215 13.63 -23.43 25.88
N THR A 216 14.45 -22.52 26.40
CA THR A 216 14.28 -21.97 27.75
C THR A 216 13.09 -21.02 27.81
N GLN A 217 12.90 -20.17 26.79
CA GLN A 217 11.71 -19.32 26.71
C GLN A 217 10.42 -20.13 26.54
N ALA A 218 10.43 -21.20 25.73
CA ALA A 218 9.27 -22.07 25.57
C ALA A 218 8.93 -22.84 26.86
N GLN A 219 9.93 -23.27 27.63
CA GLN A 219 9.69 -23.92 28.92
C GLN A 219 9.02 -22.96 29.91
N GLY A 220 9.47 -21.70 29.99
CA GLY A 220 8.85 -20.67 30.84
C GLY A 220 7.40 -20.35 30.44
N LEU A 221 7.14 -20.24 29.14
CA LEU A 221 5.79 -19.97 28.63
C LEU A 221 4.85 -21.17 28.84
N VAL A 222 5.36 -22.40 28.73
CA VAL A 222 4.58 -23.62 29.03
C VAL A 222 4.23 -23.71 30.52
N SER A 223 5.15 -23.36 31.43
CA SER A 223 4.83 -23.34 32.87
C SER A 223 3.78 -22.28 33.21
N GLU A 224 3.89 -21.08 32.63
CA GLU A 224 2.94 -19.99 32.88
C GLU A 224 1.53 -20.34 32.35
N VAL A 225 1.45 -20.99 31.19
CA VAL A 225 0.18 -21.50 30.65
C VAL A 225 -0.40 -22.60 31.52
N ARG A 226 0.44 -23.50 32.06
CA ARG A 226 -0.01 -24.59 32.96
C ARG A 226 -0.56 -24.04 34.27
N GLU A 227 0.12 -23.10 34.90
CA GLU A 227 -0.35 -22.44 36.14
C GLU A 227 -1.65 -21.66 35.90
N ARG A 228 -1.75 -20.93 34.78
CA ARG A 228 -3.01 -20.26 34.39
C ARG A 228 -4.14 -21.26 34.11
N ALA A 229 -3.85 -22.42 33.51
CA ALA A 229 -4.85 -23.44 33.27
C ALA A 229 -5.34 -24.09 34.58
N GLU A 230 -4.44 -24.35 35.54
CA GLU A 230 -4.79 -24.90 36.85
C GLU A 230 -5.61 -23.89 37.66
N SER A 231 -5.23 -22.61 37.69
CA SER A 231 -6.01 -21.55 38.36
C SER A 231 -7.38 -21.30 37.73
N VAL A 232 -7.52 -21.39 36.41
CA VAL A 232 -8.83 -21.32 35.73
C VAL A 232 -9.68 -22.54 36.07
N ARG A 233 -9.08 -23.74 36.14
CA ARG A 233 -9.76 -24.97 36.54
C ARG A 233 -10.28 -24.87 37.97
N GLU A 234 -9.47 -24.38 38.91
CA GLU A 234 -9.86 -24.18 40.30
C GLU A 234 -10.97 -23.12 40.42
N SER A 235 -10.83 -22.00 39.71
CA SER A 235 -11.85 -20.95 39.65
C SER A 235 -13.17 -21.45 39.09
N ALA A 236 -13.12 -22.33 38.07
CA ALA A 236 -14.29 -23.00 37.52
C ALA A 236 -14.88 -23.97 38.55
N GLN A 237 -14.07 -24.82 39.19
CA GLN A 237 -14.55 -25.77 40.19
C GLN A 237 -15.19 -25.07 41.40
N GLN A 238 -14.66 -23.94 41.87
CA GLN A 238 -15.28 -23.15 42.93
C GLN A 238 -16.63 -22.56 42.50
N ARG A 239 -16.72 -22.04 41.27
CA ARG A 239 -17.97 -21.51 40.71
C ARG A 239 -19.01 -22.61 40.45
N PHE A 240 -18.58 -23.79 40.03
CA PHE A 240 -19.46 -24.94 39.82
C PHE A 240 -19.89 -25.62 41.13
N ALA A 241 -19.01 -25.70 42.13
CA ALA A 241 -19.38 -26.16 43.47
C ALA A 241 -20.41 -25.23 44.12
N GLY A 242 -20.28 -23.91 43.94
CA GLY A 242 -21.29 -22.94 44.35
C GLY A 242 -22.62 -23.02 43.57
N ALA A 243 -22.60 -23.55 42.34
CA ALA A 243 -23.78 -23.67 41.48
C ALA A 243 -24.54 -25.01 41.63
N THR A 244 -24.02 -25.97 42.40
CA THR A 244 -24.69 -27.27 42.63
C THR A 244 -25.60 -27.31 43.86
N GLY A 245 -25.77 -26.17 44.55
CA GLY A 245 -26.72 -26.00 45.66
C GLY A 245 -28.11 -25.48 45.27
N GLY A 246 -28.41 -25.32 43.96
CA GLY A 246 -29.67 -24.73 43.48
C GLY A 246 -30.35 -25.58 42.41
N ASP A 247 -31.60 -25.93 42.68
CA ASP A 247 -32.47 -26.82 41.90
C ASP A 247 -32.83 -26.26 40.50
N ASN A 248 -32.94 -27.19 39.54
CA ASN A 248 -33.60 -27.13 38.23
C ASN A 248 -33.09 -26.24 37.06
N GLY A 249 -32.82 -26.91 35.93
CA GLY A 249 -33.05 -26.41 34.56
C GLY A 249 -31.90 -25.71 33.85
N ILE A 250 -31.10 -24.91 34.55
CA ILE A 250 -30.17 -23.96 33.88
C ILE A 250 -28.79 -24.58 33.59
N ALA A 251 -28.39 -25.61 34.35
CA ALA A 251 -27.10 -26.29 34.19
C ALA A 251 -26.99 -27.10 32.88
N GLY A 252 -28.11 -27.63 32.38
CA GLY A 252 -28.16 -28.37 31.11
C GLY A 252 -28.05 -27.48 29.86
N GLU A 253 -28.47 -26.22 29.96
CA GLU A 253 -28.45 -25.27 28.85
C GLU A 253 -27.11 -24.53 28.76
N LEU A 254 -26.48 -24.21 29.90
CA LEU A 254 -25.14 -23.62 29.93
C LEU A 254 -24.06 -24.58 29.42
N THR A 255 -24.17 -25.88 29.73
CA THR A 255 -23.21 -26.89 29.26
C THR A 255 -23.23 -27.10 27.74
N GLN A 256 -24.33 -26.79 27.05
CA GLN A 256 -24.36 -26.81 25.58
C GLN A 256 -23.69 -25.58 24.95
N ARG A 257 -23.79 -24.39 25.56
CA ARG A 257 -23.25 -23.14 24.99
C ARG A 257 -21.73 -23.03 25.08
N TRP A 258 -21.11 -23.75 26.01
CA TRP A 258 -19.65 -23.72 26.21
C TRP A 258 -18.89 -24.84 25.50
N LYS A 259 -19.58 -25.84 24.91
CA LYS A 259 -18.95 -26.86 24.05
C LYS A 259 -18.12 -26.29 22.89
N PRO A 260 -18.57 -25.28 22.11
CA PRO A 260 -17.75 -24.72 21.04
C PRO A 260 -16.53 -23.93 21.57
N ILE A 261 -16.61 -23.36 22.77
CA ILE A 261 -15.48 -22.66 23.41
C ILE A 261 -14.43 -23.66 23.91
N ALA A 262 -14.86 -24.82 24.44
CA ALA A 262 -13.95 -25.91 24.81
C ALA A 262 -13.23 -26.52 23.59
N VAL A 263 -13.89 -26.58 22.43
CA VAL A 263 -13.27 -26.98 21.15
C VAL A 263 -12.20 -25.97 20.70
N ALA A 264 -12.40 -24.66 20.95
CA ALA A 264 -11.39 -23.64 20.66
C ALA A 264 -10.14 -23.76 21.57
N VAL A 265 -10.32 -24.13 22.85
CA VAL A 265 -9.20 -24.38 23.78
C VAL A 265 -8.46 -25.68 23.43
N ALA A 266 -9.18 -26.72 23.03
CA ALA A 266 -8.57 -27.96 22.55
C ALA A 266 -7.78 -27.77 21.23
N ALA A 267 -8.26 -26.93 20.31
CA ALA A 267 -7.56 -26.57 19.07
C ALA A 267 -6.23 -25.84 19.34
N GLY A 268 -6.15 -25.03 20.39
CA GLY A 268 -4.89 -24.38 20.80
C GLY A 268 -3.80 -25.38 21.20
N THR A 269 -4.14 -26.45 21.92
CA THR A 269 -3.17 -27.47 22.31
C THR A 269 -2.67 -28.31 21.12
N ALA A 270 -3.53 -28.60 20.15
CA ALA A 270 -3.15 -29.27 18.92
C ALA A 270 -2.21 -28.42 18.06
N PHE A 271 -2.42 -27.10 18.02
CA PHE A 271 -1.58 -26.15 17.27
C PHE A 271 -0.15 -26.06 17.85
N VAL A 272 -0.02 -26.04 19.18
CA VAL A 272 1.30 -26.02 19.86
C VAL A 272 2.07 -27.33 19.64
N VAL A 273 1.39 -28.48 19.65
CA VAL A 273 2.01 -29.78 19.35
C VAL A 273 2.44 -29.88 17.87
N LEU A 274 1.65 -29.34 16.94
CA LEU A 274 1.98 -29.28 15.51
C LEU A 274 3.17 -28.35 15.23
N LEU A 275 3.24 -27.18 15.90
CA LEU A 275 4.42 -26.29 15.80
C LEU A 275 5.69 -27.00 16.30
N ARG A 276 5.61 -27.74 17.41
CA ARG A 276 6.75 -28.50 17.95
C ARG A 276 7.26 -29.58 16.97
N LYS A 277 6.37 -30.20 16.19
CA LYS A 277 6.73 -31.22 15.20
C LYS A 277 7.35 -30.60 13.94
N LEU A 278 6.93 -29.39 13.55
CA LEU A 278 7.47 -28.66 12.40
C LEU A 278 8.88 -28.12 12.64
N ILE A 279 9.21 -27.72 13.87
CA ILE A 279 10.55 -27.20 14.24
C ILE A 279 11.60 -28.33 14.41
N LYS A 280 11.14 -29.58 14.55
CA LYS A 280 12.01 -30.75 14.75
C LYS A 280 12.20 -31.59 13.48
N SER A 281 11.59 -31.19 12.36
CA SER A 281 11.78 -31.78 11.01
C SER A 281 12.64 -30.84 10.19
#